data_AF-A0A8X6TKZ1-F1
#
_entry.id   AF-A0A8X6TKZ1-F1
#
_cell.length_a   1.000
_cell.length_b   1.000
_cell.length_c   1.000
_cell.angle_alpha   90.00
_cell.angle_beta   90.00
_cell.angle_gamma   90.00
#
_symmetry.space_group_name_H-M   'P 1'
#
loop_
_entity.id
_entity.type
_entity.pdbx_description
1 polymer ?
#
loop_
_entity_poly.entity_id
_entity_poly.type
_entity_poly.pdbx_seq_one_letter_code
_entity_poly.pdbx_strand_id
1 'polypeptide(L)'
;MAMGKGSRGKCKVPIGRKLATSYKAKLHFFCVLPLKIVLLSLDYWFSFKITGFFLKVQSIMYKCFQFSNEVRKSCFSFRNLPDMHKYLNDPTKIYRFFSSFQNFVKFSEEVSESLSNNKPLVALESTVITHGLPYPENLKSVCQMEHIVRQGNATPAVIGVIKGNIHIGMNKLDLEDLAKKNMNLVKISKRDLPFALSKHFSGGTTVAATMALAYRAGISVFATGGIGGVHRGAEITMDVSADLHELSRTPITVVSAGVKSILDIGRTLEYLETLGVCVASFGASKDFPSFFTPKSNFKAPYNVESFVEAARLIVQCQISLSERKSSFSTTVQIDVYVRTLIVLTPKCIHTQAAKEENTAGNVVERSIVMVMRRVERL
;
A
#
# COMPACT_ATOMS: atom_id res chain seq x y z
N MET A 1 -56.29 9.58 57.19
CA MET A 1 -55.92 10.98 56.88
C MET A 1 -55.66 11.06 55.38
N ALA A 2 -56.70 11.34 54.58
CA ALA A 2 -57.12 12.69 54.14
C ALA A 2 -56.12 13.27 53.13
N MET A 3 -56.41 13.17 51.82
CA MET A 3 -57.13 14.15 50.96
C MET A 3 -56.29 15.41 50.68
N GLY A 4 -56.21 16.01 49.49
CA GLY A 4 -56.94 15.87 48.21
C GLY A 4 -56.16 16.63 47.11
N LYS A 5 -56.26 16.26 45.83
CA LYS A 5 -57.31 16.58 44.83
C LYS A 5 -57.02 17.86 44.02
N GLY A 6 -56.93 17.67 42.71
CA GLY A 6 -56.95 18.70 41.66
C GLY A 6 -57.23 18.08 40.28
N SER A 7 -58.47 17.61 40.10
CA SER A 7 -59.18 17.23 38.85
C SER A 7 -59.37 18.44 37.90
N ARG A 8 -59.76 18.39 36.61
CA ARG A 8 -60.17 17.42 35.57
C ARG A 8 -60.49 18.24 34.30
N GLY A 9 -60.49 17.59 33.13
CA GLY A 9 -61.29 17.95 31.93
C GLY A 9 -60.54 17.63 30.63
N LYS A 10 -60.54 16.43 30.05
CA LYS A 10 -61.58 15.65 29.33
C LYS A 10 -62.32 16.38 28.19
N CYS A 11 -62.00 16.00 26.95
CA CYS A 11 -62.95 15.62 25.86
C CYS A 11 -62.14 14.90 24.76
N LYS A 12 -62.23 13.57 24.62
CA LYS A 12 -63.20 12.74 23.85
C LYS A 12 -62.80 12.50 22.36
N VAL A 13 -62.38 11.24 22.15
CA VAL A 13 -62.21 10.36 20.95
C VAL A 13 -63.46 10.35 20.00
N PRO A 14 -63.55 9.56 18.88
CA PRO A 14 -62.59 8.89 17.95
C PRO A 14 -62.94 9.15 16.45
N ILE A 15 -62.21 8.62 15.46
CA ILE A 15 -62.58 7.51 14.52
C ILE A 15 -61.77 7.82 13.24
N GLY A 16 -61.08 6.96 12.50
CA GLY A 16 -60.90 5.52 12.44
C GLY A 16 -60.44 5.16 11.02
N ARG A 17 -59.64 4.08 10.86
CA ARG A 17 -59.38 3.33 9.61
C ARG A 17 -58.64 4.13 8.51
N LYS A 18 -57.72 3.61 7.70
CA LYS A 18 -57.48 2.25 7.20
C LYS A 18 -56.20 2.32 6.32
N LEU A 19 -55.57 1.15 6.17
CA LEU A 19 -54.87 0.65 4.99
C LEU A 19 -53.42 1.07 4.67
N ALA A 20 -52.66 0.00 4.47
CA ALA A 20 -51.30 -0.10 4.01
C ALA A 20 -51.14 0.15 2.50
N THR A 21 -49.87 0.21 2.11
CA THR A 21 -49.28 -0.20 0.82
C THR A 21 -49.39 0.72 -0.42
N SER A 22 -48.20 0.99 -0.97
CA SER A 22 -47.82 0.76 -2.37
C SER A 22 -47.58 1.97 -3.30
N TYR A 23 -46.29 2.15 -3.63
CA TYR A 23 -45.69 2.39 -4.96
C TYR A 23 -46.04 3.62 -5.84
N LYS A 24 -44.95 4.14 -6.45
CA LYS A 24 -44.78 4.81 -7.76
C LYS A 24 -44.86 6.34 -7.87
N ALA A 25 -43.67 6.89 -8.16
CA ALA A 25 -43.34 7.84 -9.24
C ALA A 25 -43.95 9.25 -9.24
N LYS A 26 -43.07 10.26 -9.21
CA LYS A 26 -43.23 11.52 -9.96
C LYS A 26 -41.88 12.22 -10.16
N LEU A 27 -41.21 11.83 -11.24
CA LEU A 27 -40.34 12.71 -12.03
C LEU A 27 -41.25 13.59 -12.92
N HIS A 28 -40.76 14.77 -13.31
CA HIS A 28 -41.32 15.80 -14.20
C HIS A 28 -41.97 17.01 -13.53
N PHE A 29 -41.28 18.16 -13.59
CA PHE A 29 -41.84 19.39 -14.16
C PHE A 29 -40.69 20.31 -14.62
N PHE A 30 -40.49 20.41 -15.93
CA PHE A 30 -39.83 21.52 -16.61
C PHE A 30 -40.96 22.38 -17.18
N CYS A 31 -40.94 23.70 -16.98
CA CYS A 31 -41.71 24.64 -17.79
C CYS A 31 -40.94 25.95 -17.95
N VAL A 32 -41.13 26.58 -19.09
CA VAL A 32 -40.21 27.45 -19.83
C VAL A 32 -40.86 28.82 -20.09
N LEU A 33 -40.14 29.92 -19.78
CA LEU A 33 -40.16 31.30 -20.37
C LEU A 33 -41.35 32.29 -20.12
N PRO A 34 -41.23 33.65 -20.36
CA PRO A 34 -40.39 34.35 -21.38
C PRO A 34 -39.62 35.66 -21.05
N LEU A 35 -38.68 35.96 -21.99
CA LEU A 35 -37.79 37.11 -22.31
C LEU A 35 -38.29 38.55 -21.94
N LYS A 36 -37.45 39.62 -21.83
CA LYS A 36 -36.67 40.24 -22.94
C LYS A 36 -35.89 41.51 -22.50
N ILE A 37 -34.76 41.79 -23.19
CA ILE A 37 -34.04 43.08 -23.39
C ILE A 37 -32.94 43.43 -22.37
N VAL A 38 -31.67 43.12 -22.70
CA VAL A 38 -30.50 44.05 -22.70
C VAL A 38 -29.15 43.36 -23.06
N LEU A 39 -28.94 42.05 -22.88
CA LEU A 39 -27.60 41.44 -23.09
C LEU A 39 -27.54 40.47 -24.28
N LEU A 40 -27.50 41.00 -25.51
CA LEU A 40 -27.57 40.19 -26.75
C LEU A 40 -26.24 40.02 -27.53
N SER A 41 -25.08 40.21 -26.91
CA SER A 41 -23.81 39.92 -27.61
C SER A 41 -22.65 39.34 -26.77
N LEU A 42 -22.82 39.13 -25.46
CA LEU A 42 -21.80 38.49 -24.60
C LEU A 42 -22.27 37.18 -23.90
N ASP A 43 -23.57 36.87 -23.90
CA ASP A 43 -24.12 35.83 -23.01
C ASP A 43 -24.36 34.44 -23.63
N TYR A 44 -24.34 34.31 -24.95
CA TYR A 44 -24.57 33.01 -25.58
C TYR A 44 -23.42 32.03 -25.31
N TRP A 45 -22.19 32.52 -25.24
CA TRP A 45 -21.03 31.67 -24.97
C TRP A 45 -20.93 31.27 -23.49
N PHE A 46 -21.34 32.16 -22.58
CA PHE A 46 -21.31 31.93 -21.13
C PHE A 46 -22.44 30.97 -20.70
N SER A 47 -23.66 31.16 -21.23
CA SER A 47 -24.82 30.31 -20.94
C SER A 47 -24.67 28.88 -21.49
N PHE A 48 -24.03 28.71 -22.66
CA PHE A 48 -23.77 27.38 -23.24
C PHE A 48 -22.72 26.59 -22.44
N LYS A 49 -21.68 27.27 -21.93
CA LYS A 49 -20.68 26.66 -21.04
C LYS A 49 -21.27 26.24 -19.69
N ILE A 50 -22.15 27.05 -19.10
CA ILE A 50 -22.83 26.73 -17.84
C ILE A 50 -23.76 25.52 -18.02
N THR A 51 -24.57 25.51 -19.09
CA THR A 51 -25.49 24.39 -19.36
C THR A 51 -24.72 23.09 -19.66
N GLY A 52 -23.64 23.16 -20.43
CA GLY A 52 -22.74 22.02 -20.67
C GLY A 52 -22.02 21.53 -19.41
N PHE A 53 -21.68 22.43 -18.48
CA PHE A 53 -21.14 22.08 -17.17
C PHE A 53 -22.17 21.33 -16.31
N PHE A 54 -23.40 21.82 -16.21
CA PHE A 54 -24.47 21.14 -15.46
C PHE A 54 -24.79 19.75 -16.01
N LEU A 55 -24.83 19.57 -17.34
CA LEU A 55 -25.03 18.25 -17.95
C LEU A 55 -23.87 17.29 -17.66
N LYS A 56 -22.62 17.78 -17.65
CA LYS A 56 -21.45 16.99 -17.24
C LYS A 56 -21.54 16.57 -15.77
N VAL A 57 -21.92 17.49 -14.87
CA VAL A 57 -22.11 17.20 -13.45
C VAL A 57 -23.22 16.16 -13.26
N GLN A 58 -24.37 16.31 -13.92
CA GLN A 58 -25.45 15.32 -13.87
C GLN A 58 -25.01 13.95 -14.39
N SER A 59 -24.22 13.88 -15.47
CA SER A 59 -23.65 12.63 -15.98
C SER A 59 -22.69 11.97 -14.97
N ILE A 60 -21.83 12.75 -14.31
CA ILE A 60 -20.96 12.25 -13.22
C ILE A 60 -21.82 11.69 -12.08
N MET A 61 -22.84 12.43 -11.63
CA MET A 61 -23.73 12.00 -10.55
C MET A 61 -24.47 10.70 -10.89
N TYR A 62 -24.96 10.57 -12.13
CA TYR A 62 -25.58 9.33 -12.60
C TYR A 62 -24.59 8.16 -12.61
N LYS A 63 -23.35 8.38 -13.07
CA LYS A 63 -22.29 7.36 -13.01
C LYS A 63 -21.94 7.00 -11.55
N CYS A 64 -21.87 7.97 -10.64
CA CYS A 64 -21.66 7.71 -9.22
C CYS A 64 -22.76 6.82 -8.62
N PHE A 65 -24.02 7.06 -8.98
CA PHE A 65 -25.12 6.19 -8.57
C PHE A 65 -24.96 4.76 -9.10
N GLN A 66 -24.61 4.61 -10.39
CA GLN A 66 -24.34 3.29 -10.99
C GLN A 66 -23.15 2.59 -10.31
N PHE A 67 -22.04 3.30 -10.08
CA PHE A 67 -20.89 2.76 -9.35
C PHE A 67 -21.24 2.33 -7.93
N SER A 68 -22.03 3.13 -7.20
CA SER A 68 -22.48 2.77 -5.85
C SER A 68 -23.28 1.46 -5.83
N ASN A 69 -24.12 1.23 -6.84
CA ASN A 69 -24.87 -0.01 -6.97
C ASN A 69 -23.97 -1.20 -7.30
N GLU A 70 -23.05 -1.05 -8.25
CA GLU A 70 -22.11 -2.12 -8.63
C GLU A 70 -21.11 -2.46 -7.53
N VAL A 71 -20.61 -1.48 -6.76
CA VAL A 71 -19.80 -1.74 -5.55
C VAL A 71 -20.60 -2.58 -4.56
N ARG A 72 -21.87 -2.22 -4.31
CA ARG A 72 -22.74 -2.95 -3.40
C ARG A 72 -22.99 -4.40 -3.87
N LYS A 73 -23.26 -4.61 -5.17
CA LYS A 73 -23.41 -5.95 -5.76
C LYS A 73 -22.13 -6.77 -5.70
N SER A 74 -20.99 -6.15 -6.01
CA SER A 74 -19.68 -6.80 -5.96
C SER A 74 -19.38 -7.26 -4.54
N CYS A 75 -19.60 -6.40 -3.53
CA CYS A 75 -19.54 -6.79 -2.11
C CYS A 75 -20.47 -7.97 -1.78
N PHE A 76 -21.66 -8.05 -2.39
CA PHE A 76 -22.60 -9.16 -2.20
C PHE A 76 -22.28 -10.44 -2.98
N SER A 77 -21.48 -10.40 -4.05
CA SER A 77 -21.01 -11.60 -4.75
C SER A 77 -20.04 -12.43 -3.89
N PHE A 78 -19.39 -11.79 -2.90
CA PHE A 78 -18.51 -12.44 -1.92
C PHE A 78 -19.25 -13.20 -0.79
N ARG A 79 -20.56 -13.50 -0.93
CA ARG A 79 -21.48 -14.01 0.13
C ARG A 79 -21.40 -15.51 0.49
N ASN A 80 -20.56 -16.32 -0.13
CA ASN A 80 -20.49 -17.77 0.18
C ASN A 80 -19.67 -18.09 1.44
N LEU A 81 -19.86 -17.35 2.54
CA LEU A 81 -19.12 -17.52 3.80
C LEU A 81 -20.09 -17.61 5.02
N PRO A 82 -19.78 -18.43 6.04
CA PRO A 82 -20.67 -18.66 7.20
C PRO A 82 -20.89 -17.40 8.07
N ASP A 83 -21.99 -17.36 8.84
CA ASP A 83 -22.34 -16.34 9.87
C ASP A 83 -22.79 -14.93 9.40
N MET A 84 -23.16 -14.77 8.14
CA MET A 84 -23.53 -13.47 7.54
C MET A 84 -24.85 -12.85 8.07
N HIS A 85 -25.79 -13.65 8.58
CA HIS A 85 -27.13 -13.16 8.99
C HIS A 85 -27.10 -12.16 10.15
N LYS A 86 -26.03 -12.13 10.95
CA LYS A 86 -25.89 -11.24 12.12
C LYS A 86 -25.56 -9.78 11.75
N TYR A 87 -25.18 -9.49 10.50
CA TYR A 87 -24.60 -8.20 10.11
C TYR A 87 -25.40 -7.43 9.02
N LEU A 88 -26.47 -8.02 8.48
CA LEU A 88 -27.25 -7.45 7.37
C LEU A 88 -28.09 -6.20 7.73
N ASN A 89 -28.27 -5.91 9.01
CA ASN A 89 -29.19 -4.86 9.48
C ASN A 89 -28.50 -3.50 9.79
N ASP A 90 -27.18 -3.36 9.55
CA ASP A 90 -26.46 -2.13 9.91
C ASP A 90 -25.50 -1.66 8.78
N PRO A 91 -25.82 -0.55 8.07
CA PRO A 91 -24.97 0.03 7.03
C PRO A 91 -23.58 0.47 7.52
N THR A 92 -23.44 0.79 8.81
CA THR A 92 -22.14 1.19 9.40
C THR A 92 -21.23 -0.02 9.65
N LYS A 93 -21.79 -1.24 9.69
CA LYS A 93 -21.03 -2.49 9.83
C LYS A 93 -20.56 -3.08 8.50
N ILE A 94 -21.15 -2.69 7.37
CA ILE A 94 -20.67 -3.09 6.03
C ILE A 94 -19.22 -2.64 5.81
N TYR A 95 -18.83 -1.50 6.36
CA TYR A 95 -17.44 -1.02 6.36
C TYR A 95 -16.52 -1.75 7.36
N ARG A 96 -17.08 -2.31 8.44
CA ARG A 96 -16.32 -3.07 9.46
C ARG A 96 -16.12 -4.55 9.11
N PHE A 97 -16.77 -5.06 8.05
CA PHE A 97 -16.65 -6.46 7.63
C PHE A 97 -15.56 -6.71 6.57
N PHE A 98 -14.69 -5.73 6.28
CA PHE A 98 -13.45 -6.01 5.55
C PHE A 98 -12.39 -6.58 6.51
N SER A 99 -12.61 -7.82 6.99
CA SER A 99 -11.51 -8.76 7.24
C SER A 99 -10.98 -9.34 5.90
N SER A 100 -11.09 -8.54 4.82
CA SER A 100 -11.03 -8.90 3.40
C SER A 100 -9.66 -9.29 2.89
N PHE A 101 -8.61 -9.06 3.69
CA PHE A 101 -7.25 -9.40 3.32
C PHE A 101 -7.14 -10.90 3.07
N GLN A 102 -7.78 -11.72 3.93
CA GLN A 102 -7.69 -13.18 3.83
C GLN A 102 -8.29 -13.77 2.55
N ASN A 103 -9.31 -13.13 1.95
CA ASN A 103 -9.97 -13.67 0.75
C ASN A 103 -9.11 -13.61 -0.52
N PHE A 104 -8.11 -12.72 -0.55
CA PHE A 104 -7.21 -12.55 -1.68
C PHE A 104 -5.78 -12.94 -1.36
N VAL A 105 -5.51 -13.43 -0.16
CA VAL A 105 -4.17 -13.75 0.32
C VAL A 105 -4.06 -15.25 0.52
N LYS A 106 -3.08 -15.84 -0.14
CA LYS A 106 -2.68 -17.22 0.04
C LYS A 106 -1.36 -17.24 0.79
N PHE A 107 -1.39 -17.81 1.98
CA PHE A 107 -0.19 -18.11 2.74
C PHE A 107 0.32 -19.50 2.34
N SER A 108 1.64 -19.70 2.28
CA SER A 108 2.17 -21.06 2.30
C SER A 108 1.89 -21.73 3.64
N GLU A 109 1.96 -23.06 3.65
CA GLU A 109 1.90 -23.85 4.87
C GLU A 109 3.03 -23.45 5.84
N GLU A 110 4.26 -23.33 5.33
CA GLU A 110 5.45 -22.93 6.11
C GLU A 110 5.27 -21.57 6.80
N VAL A 111 4.72 -20.57 6.08
CA VAL A 111 4.45 -19.23 6.65
C VAL A 111 3.30 -19.29 7.66
N SER A 112 2.23 -20.02 7.35
CA SER A 112 1.06 -20.15 8.24
C SER A 112 1.46 -20.81 9.57
N GLU A 113 2.26 -21.87 9.52
CA GLU A 113 2.80 -22.56 10.69
C GLU A 113 3.77 -21.66 11.50
N SER A 114 4.55 -20.84 10.80
CA SER A 114 5.48 -19.92 11.46
C SER A 114 4.74 -18.81 12.20
N LEU A 115 3.67 -18.27 11.59
CA LEU A 115 2.79 -17.28 12.22
C LEU A 115 2.08 -17.86 13.46
N SER A 116 1.54 -19.08 13.37
CA SER A 116 0.82 -19.70 14.51
C SER A 116 1.73 -20.05 15.69
N ASN A 117 2.99 -20.40 15.41
CA ASN A 117 3.99 -20.75 16.42
C ASN A 117 4.89 -19.57 16.84
N ASN A 118 4.62 -18.35 16.39
CA ASN A 118 5.47 -17.17 16.61
C ASN A 118 6.96 -17.40 16.24
N LYS A 119 7.21 -18.19 15.18
CA LYS A 119 8.56 -18.39 14.62
C LYS A 119 8.96 -17.13 13.82
N PRO A 120 10.26 -16.78 13.79
CA PRO A 120 10.73 -15.61 13.06
C PRO A 120 10.49 -15.76 11.55
N LEU A 121 9.98 -14.68 10.94
CA LEU A 121 9.66 -14.59 9.52
C LEU A 121 10.43 -13.42 8.89
N VAL A 122 10.93 -13.62 7.68
CA VAL A 122 11.55 -12.55 6.88
C VAL A 122 10.84 -12.46 5.54
N ALA A 123 10.18 -11.33 5.30
CA ALA A 123 9.59 -11.05 3.99
C ALA A 123 10.69 -10.80 2.94
N LEU A 124 10.40 -11.17 1.70
CA LEU A 124 11.25 -10.93 0.52
C LEU A 124 10.37 -10.41 -0.63
N GLU A 125 10.87 -9.46 -1.41
CA GLU A 125 10.14 -8.92 -2.58
C GLU A 125 10.32 -9.79 -3.84
N SER A 126 9.38 -9.65 -4.78
CA SER A 126 9.40 -10.39 -6.06
C SER A 126 9.65 -9.50 -7.29
N THR A 127 9.79 -8.18 -7.13
CA THR A 127 10.20 -7.30 -8.24
C THR A 127 11.60 -7.64 -8.74
N VAL A 128 12.54 -7.96 -7.85
CA VAL A 128 13.87 -8.45 -8.24
C VAL A 128 13.81 -9.68 -9.16
N ILE A 129 12.81 -10.56 -8.96
CA ILE A 129 12.62 -11.78 -9.75
C ILE A 129 12.12 -11.44 -11.16
N THR A 130 11.15 -10.53 -11.24
CA THR A 130 10.38 -10.28 -12.47
C THR A 130 10.98 -9.18 -13.34
N HIS A 131 11.60 -8.17 -12.73
CA HIS A 131 12.07 -6.94 -13.38
C HIS A 131 13.51 -6.54 -13.01
N GLY A 132 14.10 -7.14 -11.97
CA GLY A 132 15.45 -6.80 -11.51
C GLY A 132 16.57 -7.59 -12.21
N LEU A 133 16.45 -8.92 -12.24
CA LEU A 133 17.47 -9.82 -12.78
C LEU A 133 16.95 -10.62 -14.00
N PRO A 134 17.84 -10.98 -14.95
CA PRO A 134 17.48 -11.89 -16.03
C PRO A 134 17.33 -13.33 -15.54
N TYR A 135 16.65 -14.16 -16.33
CA TYR A 135 16.63 -15.60 -16.11
C TYR A 135 17.91 -16.24 -16.67
N PRO A 136 18.53 -17.22 -15.98
CA PRO A 136 18.09 -17.89 -14.75
C PRO A 136 18.60 -17.25 -13.43
N GLU A 137 19.35 -16.16 -13.49
CA GLU A 137 19.95 -15.53 -12.30
C GLU A 137 18.91 -15.05 -11.30
N ASN A 138 17.76 -14.58 -11.77
CA ASN A 138 16.63 -14.17 -10.94
C ASN A 138 16.13 -15.30 -10.03
N LEU A 139 15.91 -16.49 -10.58
CA LEU A 139 15.45 -17.66 -9.85
C LEU A 139 16.53 -18.17 -8.89
N LYS A 140 17.78 -18.26 -9.35
CA LYS A 140 18.91 -18.67 -8.51
C LYS A 140 19.06 -17.75 -7.30
N SER A 141 18.94 -16.45 -7.51
CA SER A 141 19.10 -15.45 -6.46
C SER A 141 18.00 -15.56 -5.40
N VAL A 142 16.73 -15.72 -5.80
CA VAL A 142 15.66 -15.89 -4.81
C VAL A 142 15.79 -17.19 -4.02
N CYS A 143 16.15 -18.31 -4.67
CA CYS A 143 16.39 -19.56 -3.97
C CYS A 143 17.55 -19.45 -2.97
N GLN A 144 18.62 -18.74 -3.32
CA GLN A 144 19.74 -18.45 -2.41
C GLN A 144 19.30 -17.58 -1.23
N MET A 145 18.51 -16.52 -1.47
CA MET A 145 17.97 -15.68 -0.40
C MET A 145 17.11 -16.49 0.57
N GLU A 146 16.20 -17.33 0.06
CA GLU A 146 15.39 -18.21 0.90
C GLU A 146 16.25 -19.18 1.72
N HIS A 147 17.31 -19.75 1.12
CA HIS A 147 18.22 -20.63 1.82
C HIS A 147 18.96 -19.92 2.97
N ILE A 148 19.47 -18.71 2.74
CA ILE A 148 20.15 -17.91 3.76
C ILE A 148 19.22 -17.58 4.93
N VAL A 149 17.96 -17.23 4.66
CA VAL A 149 16.96 -16.97 5.70
C VAL A 149 16.72 -18.23 6.54
N ARG A 150 16.59 -19.40 5.89
CA ARG A 150 16.44 -20.68 6.60
C ARG A 150 17.66 -21.06 7.44
N GLN A 151 18.88 -20.79 6.96
CA GLN A 151 20.12 -20.98 7.74
C GLN A 151 20.15 -20.11 9.01
N GLY A 152 19.48 -18.95 8.98
CA GLY A 152 19.27 -18.09 10.13
C GLY A 152 18.14 -18.53 11.08
N ASN A 153 17.60 -19.74 10.92
CA ASN A 153 16.45 -20.26 11.67
C ASN A 153 15.18 -19.41 11.55
N ALA A 154 15.00 -18.73 10.41
CA ALA A 154 13.79 -17.98 10.09
C ALA A 154 13.11 -18.54 8.84
N THR A 155 11.81 -18.29 8.72
CA THR A 155 11.02 -18.71 7.56
C THR A 155 11.00 -17.59 6.51
N PRO A 156 11.42 -17.84 5.26
CA PRO A 156 11.32 -16.86 4.19
C PRO A 156 9.87 -16.75 3.69
N ALA A 157 9.44 -15.51 3.44
CA ALA A 157 8.15 -15.22 2.84
C ALA A 157 8.34 -14.36 1.60
N VAL A 158 8.59 -14.98 0.44
CA VAL A 158 8.56 -14.26 -0.84
C VAL A 158 7.11 -13.84 -1.13
N ILE A 159 6.90 -12.54 -1.35
CA ILE A 159 5.58 -11.96 -1.58
C ILE A 159 5.44 -11.53 -3.03
N GLY A 160 4.28 -11.78 -3.64
CA GLY A 160 3.92 -11.27 -4.96
C GLY A 160 2.47 -11.56 -5.31
N VAL A 161 2.08 -11.33 -6.56
CA VAL A 161 0.69 -11.52 -7.02
C VAL A 161 0.64 -12.49 -8.19
N ILE A 162 -0.22 -13.51 -8.10
CA ILE A 162 -0.50 -14.47 -9.17
C ILE A 162 -1.99 -14.47 -9.45
N LYS A 163 -2.38 -14.12 -10.68
CA LYS A 163 -3.77 -14.14 -11.17
C LYS A 163 -4.74 -13.39 -10.23
N GLY A 164 -4.32 -12.24 -9.69
CA GLY A 164 -5.09 -11.42 -8.75
C GLY A 164 -5.16 -11.95 -7.32
N ASN A 165 -4.36 -12.95 -6.96
CA ASN A 165 -4.20 -13.40 -5.57
C ASN A 165 -2.82 -12.99 -5.07
N ILE A 166 -2.76 -12.41 -3.88
CA ILE A 166 -1.53 -12.16 -3.15
C ILE A 166 -1.03 -13.50 -2.62
N HIS A 167 0.24 -13.82 -2.87
CA HIS A 167 0.90 -14.99 -2.29
C HIS A 167 1.92 -14.49 -1.27
N ILE A 168 1.92 -15.09 -0.08
CA ILE A 168 2.87 -14.80 1.01
C ILE A 168 3.56 -16.11 1.36
N GLY A 169 4.81 -16.24 0.95
CA GLY A 169 5.48 -17.53 0.87
C GLY A 169 5.13 -18.20 -0.46
N MET A 170 5.71 -17.71 -1.56
CA MET A 170 5.54 -18.32 -2.88
C MET A 170 6.18 -19.71 -2.94
N ASN A 171 5.49 -20.67 -3.55
CA ASN A 171 6.06 -21.99 -3.76
C ASN A 171 7.02 -22.00 -4.96
N LYS A 172 7.74 -23.10 -5.17
CA LYS A 172 8.71 -23.24 -6.26
C LYS A 172 8.10 -22.99 -7.65
N LEU A 173 6.87 -23.46 -7.90
CA LEU A 173 6.19 -23.26 -9.18
C LEU A 173 5.85 -21.79 -9.40
N ASP A 174 5.33 -21.11 -8.38
CA ASP A 174 5.05 -19.67 -8.42
C ASP A 174 6.33 -18.88 -8.77
N LEU A 175 7.44 -19.20 -8.10
CA LEU A 175 8.74 -18.56 -8.34
C LEU A 175 9.27 -18.82 -9.75
N GLU A 176 9.17 -20.05 -10.25
CA GLU A 176 9.56 -20.40 -11.61
C GLU A 176 8.73 -19.66 -12.66
N ASP A 177 7.42 -19.57 -12.45
CA ASP A 177 6.49 -18.88 -13.34
C ASP A 177 6.79 -17.38 -13.45
N LEU A 178 7.09 -16.75 -12.31
CA LEU A 178 7.53 -15.35 -12.26
C LEU A 178 8.90 -15.17 -12.93
N ALA A 179 9.84 -16.08 -12.69
CA ALA A 179 11.21 -15.95 -13.18
C ALA A 179 11.33 -16.16 -14.70
N LYS A 180 10.63 -17.17 -15.24
CA LYS A 180 10.60 -17.46 -16.69
C LYS A 180 9.70 -16.52 -17.48
N LYS A 181 8.89 -15.71 -16.78
CA LYS A 181 7.90 -14.80 -17.39
C LYS A 181 6.89 -15.53 -18.27
N ASN A 182 6.40 -16.68 -17.78
CA ASN A 182 5.41 -17.51 -18.47
C ASN A 182 4.03 -16.84 -18.62
N MET A 183 3.89 -15.60 -18.17
CA MET A 183 2.67 -14.80 -18.19
C MET A 183 3.00 -13.33 -18.35
N ASN A 184 2.01 -12.51 -18.69
CA ASN A 184 2.20 -11.07 -18.73
C ASN A 184 2.36 -10.52 -17.30
N LEU A 185 3.59 -10.15 -16.95
CA LEU A 185 3.95 -9.70 -15.60
C LEU A 185 3.97 -8.17 -15.54
N VAL A 186 3.30 -7.63 -14.53
CA VAL A 186 3.36 -6.20 -14.21
C VAL A 186 4.23 -5.97 -12.98
N LYS A 187 4.89 -4.80 -12.92
CA LYS A 187 5.53 -4.32 -11.69
C LYS A 187 4.46 -3.71 -10.80
N ILE A 188 4.30 -4.21 -9.58
CA ILE A 188 3.17 -3.85 -8.70
C ILE A 188 3.70 -3.07 -7.50
N SER A 189 3.53 -1.75 -7.51
CA SER A 189 3.67 -0.91 -6.31
C SER A 189 2.36 -0.89 -5.52
N LYS A 190 2.36 -0.27 -4.33
CA LYS A 190 1.19 -0.25 -3.44
C LYS A 190 -0.06 0.31 -4.10
N ARG A 191 0.09 1.36 -4.92
CA ARG A 191 -1.04 1.97 -5.66
C ARG A 191 -1.62 1.05 -6.72
N ASP A 192 -0.82 0.12 -7.23
CA ASP A 192 -1.18 -0.77 -8.33
C ASP A 192 -1.92 -2.02 -7.83
N LEU A 193 -1.79 -2.35 -6.53
CA LEU A 193 -2.42 -3.53 -5.91
C LEU A 193 -3.93 -3.61 -6.20
N PRO A 194 -4.78 -2.61 -5.91
CA PRO A 194 -6.23 -2.74 -6.15
C PRO A 194 -6.55 -3.02 -7.62
N PHE A 195 -5.83 -2.39 -8.54
CA PHE A 195 -6.02 -2.60 -9.97
C PHE A 195 -5.59 -4.00 -10.40
N ALA A 196 -4.39 -4.43 -9.99
CA ALA A 196 -3.85 -5.75 -10.31
C ALA A 196 -4.76 -6.87 -9.78
N LEU A 197 -5.27 -6.75 -8.55
CA LEU A 197 -6.22 -7.71 -7.98
C LEU A 197 -7.55 -7.72 -8.74
N SER A 198 -8.11 -6.54 -9.06
CA SER A 198 -9.39 -6.43 -9.78
C SER A 198 -9.34 -6.97 -11.22
N LYS A 199 -8.16 -6.97 -11.84
CA LYS A 199 -7.93 -7.43 -13.21
C LYS A 199 -7.28 -8.80 -13.30
N HIS A 200 -7.10 -9.48 -12.16
CA HIS A 200 -6.44 -10.77 -12.09
C HIS A 200 -5.05 -10.77 -12.73
N PHE A 201 -4.30 -9.67 -12.59
CA PHE A 201 -2.92 -9.60 -13.08
C PHE A 201 -1.97 -10.39 -12.18
N SER A 202 -0.86 -10.80 -12.78
CA SER A 202 0.28 -11.38 -12.08
C SER A 202 1.47 -10.43 -12.15
N GLY A 203 2.31 -10.43 -11.13
CA GLY A 203 3.41 -9.50 -11.08
C GLY A 203 4.24 -9.56 -9.81
N GLY A 204 5.44 -8.99 -9.90
CA GLY A 204 6.30 -8.81 -8.74
C GLY A 204 5.89 -7.58 -7.94
N THR A 205 5.89 -7.68 -6.61
CA THR A 205 5.65 -6.56 -5.71
C THR A 205 6.94 -5.79 -5.47
N THR A 206 6.89 -4.45 -5.52
CA THR A 206 8.04 -3.60 -5.16
C THR A 206 8.26 -3.59 -3.64
N VAL A 207 9.30 -2.91 -3.16
CA VAL A 207 9.51 -2.62 -1.74
C VAL A 207 8.24 -2.07 -1.09
N ALA A 208 7.64 -0.99 -1.62
CA ALA A 208 6.39 -0.43 -1.08
C ALA A 208 5.22 -1.43 -0.98
N ALA A 209 4.96 -2.20 -2.05
CA ALA A 209 3.87 -3.18 -2.02
C ALA A 209 4.18 -4.33 -1.04
N THR A 210 5.42 -4.80 -1.03
CA THR A 210 5.88 -5.89 -0.16
C THR A 210 5.77 -5.50 1.31
N MET A 211 6.19 -4.29 1.69
CA MET A 211 6.00 -3.76 3.04
C MET A 211 4.53 -3.77 3.47
N ALA A 212 3.66 -3.21 2.62
CA ALA A 212 2.24 -3.07 2.91
C ALA A 212 1.54 -4.42 3.11
N LEU A 213 1.99 -5.46 2.40
CA LEU A 213 1.46 -6.82 2.47
C LEU A 213 2.07 -7.61 3.62
N ALA A 214 3.39 -7.54 3.81
CA ALA A 214 4.12 -8.20 4.89
C ALA A 214 3.60 -7.76 6.26
N TYR A 215 3.46 -6.45 6.48
CA TYR A 215 2.93 -5.94 7.74
C TYR A 215 1.49 -6.39 8.00
N ARG A 216 0.63 -6.37 6.97
CA ARG A 216 -0.75 -6.88 7.08
C ARG A 216 -0.82 -8.38 7.37
N ALA A 217 0.22 -9.12 6.98
CA ALA A 217 0.39 -10.53 7.28
C ALA A 217 1.02 -10.81 8.66
N GLY A 218 1.35 -9.77 9.44
CA GLY A 218 1.99 -9.94 10.74
C GLY A 218 3.51 -10.15 10.68
N ILE A 219 4.14 -9.90 9.52
CA ILE A 219 5.60 -9.99 9.36
C ILE A 219 6.22 -8.61 9.64
N SER A 220 7.16 -8.57 10.59
CA SER A 220 7.77 -7.32 11.09
C SER A 220 9.11 -6.98 10.46
N VAL A 221 9.75 -7.92 9.75
CA VAL A 221 11.06 -7.74 9.11
C VAL A 221 10.98 -8.07 7.62
N PHE A 222 11.50 -7.18 6.79
CA PHE A 222 11.58 -7.32 5.33
C PHE A 222 13.02 -7.06 4.87
N ALA A 223 13.59 -8.00 4.10
CA ALA A 223 14.90 -7.85 3.50
C ALA A 223 14.79 -7.59 1.98
N THR A 224 15.59 -6.63 1.50
CA THR A 224 15.73 -6.33 0.07
C THR A 224 17.18 -5.93 -0.24
N GLY A 225 17.57 -5.95 -1.52
CA GLY A 225 18.88 -5.43 -1.90
C GLY A 225 19.00 -3.93 -1.63
N GLY A 226 18.02 -3.14 -2.06
CA GLY A 226 18.08 -1.68 -2.02
C GLY A 226 16.71 -1.07 -2.23
N ILE A 227 16.37 -0.09 -1.39
CA ILE A 227 15.09 0.61 -1.50
C ILE A 227 15.13 1.58 -2.70
N GLY A 228 13.96 1.94 -3.22
CA GLY A 228 13.83 3.14 -4.03
C GLY A 228 14.05 4.40 -3.19
N GLY A 229 14.13 5.55 -3.86
CA GLY A 229 14.44 6.81 -3.22
C GLY A 229 14.15 8.01 -4.11
N VAL A 230 14.80 9.12 -3.81
CA VAL A 230 14.74 10.33 -4.64
C VAL A 230 15.65 10.11 -5.85
N HIS A 231 15.10 10.26 -7.06
CA HIS A 231 15.91 10.18 -8.28
C HIS A 231 16.79 11.42 -8.43
N ARG A 232 17.90 11.29 -9.17
CA ARG A 232 18.70 12.46 -9.55
C ARG A 232 17.87 13.37 -10.47
N GLY A 233 17.87 14.68 -10.20
CA GLY A 233 17.04 15.65 -10.93
C GLY A 233 15.59 15.75 -10.43
N ALA A 234 15.23 15.08 -9.33
CA ALA A 234 13.89 15.10 -8.77
C ALA A 234 13.44 16.48 -8.27
N GLU A 235 14.34 17.44 -8.05
CA GLU A 235 14.02 18.85 -7.80
C GLU A 235 13.24 19.51 -8.95
N ILE A 236 13.33 18.94 -10.17
CA ILE A 236 12.58 19.37 -11.35
C ILE A 236 11.51 18.33 -11.69
N THR A 237 11.87 17.04 -11.73
CA THR A 237 10.99 15.98 -12.25
C THR A 237 9.97 15.49 -11.24
N MET A 238 10.21 15.70 -9.94
CA MET A 238 9.46 15.12 -8.83
C MET A 238 9.42 13.58 -8.86
N ASP A 239 10.40 12.93 -9.50
CA ASP A 239 10.51 11.46 -9.55
C ASP A 239 11.05 10.92 -8.21
N VAL A 240 10.13 10.60 -7.31
CA VAL A 240 10.40 10.09 -5.97
C VAL A 240 9.69 8.76 -5.77
N SER A 241 10.44 7.74 -5.34
CA SER A 241 9.86 6.41 -5.11
C SER A 241 8.79 6.42 -4.01
N ALA A 242 7.70 5.70 -4.28
CA ALA A 242 6.66 5.43 -3.29
C ALA A 242 7.18 4.66 -2.06
N ASP A 243 8.37 4.03 -2.15
CA ASP A 243 9.00 3.31 -1.04
C ASP A 243 9.25 4.22 0.17
N LEU A 244 9.69 5.47 -0.05
CA LEU A 244 9.97 6.42 1.04
C LEU A 244 8.72 6.75 1.85
N HIS A 245 7.63 6.98 1.14
CA HIS A 245 6.35 7.27 1.76
C HIS A 245 5.67 6.02 2.34
N GLU A 246 6.02 4.83 1.86
CA GLU A 246 5.57 3.60 2.50
C GLU A 246 6.32 3.34 3.82
N LEU A 247 7.63 3.65 3.87
CA LEU A 247 8.43 3.63 5.08
C LEU A 247 7.86 4.54 6.17
N SER A 248 7.25 5.67 5.81
CA SER A 248 6.60 6.53 6.79
C SER A 248 5.23 6.05 7.28
N ARG A 249 4.66 5.00 6.68
CA ARG A 249 3.28 4.56 6.95
C ARG A 249 3.17 3.16 7.48
N THR A 250 4.07 2.27 7.09
CA THR A 250 3.99 0.85 7.44
C THR A 250 5.05 0.53 8.50
N PRO A 251 4.64 0.11 9.72
CA PRO A 251 5.55 -0.15 10.83
C PRO A 251 6.20 -1.52 10.68
N ILE A 252 7.04 -1.62 9.66
CA ILE A 252 7.90 -2.76 9.35
C ILE A 252 9.35 -2.29 9.35
N THR A 253 10.27 -3.19 9.69
CA THR A 253 11.70 -2.93 9.53
C THR A 253 12.15 -3.37 8.15
N VAL A 254 12.78 -2.48 7.41
CA VAL A 254 13.42 -2.80 6.13
C VAL A 254 14.92 -2.90 6.32
N VAL A 255 15.49 -4.03 5.90
CA VAL A 255 16.94 -4.26 5.88
C VAL A 255 17.42 -4.21 4.43
N SER A 256 18.37 -3.34 4.12
CA SER A 256 18.89 -3.18 2.75
C SER A 256 20.36 -2.78 2.71
N ALA A 257 20.98 -2.77 1.51
CA ALA A 257 22.28 -2.16 1.26
C ALA A 257 22.15 -0.65 0.93
N GLY A 258 21.20 0.04 1.56
CA GLY A 258 20.88 1.45 1.30
C GLY A 258 19.82 1.63 0.21
N VAL A 259 19.99 2.68 -0.59
CA VAL A 259 19.16 3.01 -1.77
C VAL A 259 19.88 2.53 -3.02
N LYS A 260 19.14 2.21 -4.10
CA LYS A 260 19.76 1.79 -5.37
C LYS A 260 20.74 2.84 -5.92
N SER A 261 21.84 2.39 -6.52
CA SER A 261 22.98 3.23 -6.95
C SER A 261 22.66 4.33 -7.97
N ILE A 262 21.51 4.24 -8.63
CA ILE A 262 21.02 5.23 -9.61
C ILE A 262 20.37 6.46 -8.96
N LEU A 263 20.20 6.44 -7.63
CA LEU A 263 19.43 7.44 -6.89
C LEU A 263 20.33 8.50 -6.26
N ASP A 264 19.69 9.56 -5.75
CA ASP A 264 20.32 10.62 -4.98
C ASP A 264 20.25 10.26 -3.48
N ILE A 265 21.38 9.86 -2.91
CA ILE A 265 21.47 9.43 -1.50
C ILE A 265 21.19 10.61 -0.55
N GLY A 266 21.80 11.77 -0.81
CA GLY A 266 21.65 12.95 0.04
C GLY A 266 20.19 13.38 0.11
N ARG A 267 19.54 13.57 -1.03
CA ARG A 267 18.11 13.93 -1.06
C ARG A 267 17.22 12.85 -0.49
N THR A 268 17.59 11.57 -0.64
CA THR A 268 16.81 10.49 -0.04
C THR A 268 16.89 10.52 1.50
N LEU A 269 18.07 10.79 2.06
CA LEU A 269 18.23 10.93 3.51
C LEU A 269 17.43 12.12 4.06
N GLU A 270 17.50 13.28 3.40
CA GLU A 270 16.69 14.47 3.76
C GLU A 270 15.19 14.19 3.69
N TYR A 271 14.75 13.44 2.67
CA TYR A 271 13.35 13.07 2.52
C TYR A 271 12.89 12.10 3.62
N LEU A 272 13.73 11.12 3.99
CA LEU A 272 13.46 10.19 5.07
C LEU A 272 13.42 10.87 6.44
N GLU A 273 14.33 11.83 6.66
CA GLU A 273 14.31 12.71 7.85
C GLU A 273 12.99 13.48 7.93
N THR A 274 12.60 14.15 6.84
CA THR A 274 11.35 14.91 6.74
C THR A 274 10.12 14.04 7.05
N LEU A 275 10.16 12.77 6.64
CA LEU A 275 9.10 11.80 6.88
C LEU A 275 9.14 11.14 8.28
N GLY A 276 10.14 11.43 9.10
CA GLY A 276 10.31 10.83 10.43
C GLY A 276 10.67 9.35 10.40
N VAL A 277 11.34 8.88 9.34
CA VAL A 277 11.82 7.49 9.25
C VAL A 277 13.15 7.38 9.99
N CYS A 278 13.25 6.44 10.94
CA CYS A 278 14.50 6.14 11.63
C CYS A 278 15.43 5.35 10.71
N VAL A 279 16.55 5.95 10.36
CA VAL A 279 17.57 5.34 9.52
C VAL A 279 18.80 5.03 10.36
N ALA A 280 19.19 3.76 10.42
CA ALA A 280 20.36 3.29 11.14
C ALA A 280 21.28 2.50 10.21
N SER A 281 22.58 2.78 10.28
CA SER A 281 23.63 1.90 9.76
C SER A 281 23.86 0.74 10.71
N PHE A 282 24.33 -0.39 10.18
CA PHE A 282 24.70 -1.56 10.97
C PHE A 282 26.18 -1.90 10.80
N GLY A 283 26.88 -2.05 11.93
CA GLY A 283 28.31 -2.35 12.02
C GLY A 283 29.11 -1.20 12.62
N ALA A 284 30.44 -1.25 12.49
CA ALA A 284 31.34 -0.30 13.15
C ALA A 284 31.35 1.11 12.53
N SER A 285 30.70 1.33 11.37
CA SER A 285 30.73 2.61 10.65
C SER A 285 29.33 3.20 10.50
N LYS A 286 29.26 4.53 10.59
CA LYS A 286 28.07 5.33 10.25
C LYS A 286 27.86 5.52 8.75
N ASP A 287 28.75 5.02 7.91
CA ASP A 287 28.66 5.20 6.46
C ASP A 287 27.36 4.62 5.92
N PHE A 288 26.63 5.44 5.17
CA PHE A 288 25.48 4.98 4.42
C PHE A 288 25.97 4.28 3.15
N PRO A 289 25.62 3.01 2.89
CA PRO A 289 26.08 2.29 1.70
C PRO A 289 25.38 2.81 0.43
N SER A 290 26.10 2.79 -0.71
CA SER A 290 25.57 3.14 -2.03
C SER A 290 25.26 1.88 -2.85
N PHE A 291 24.52 0.95 -2.25
CA PHE A 291 24.12 -0.34 -2.82
C PHE A 291 25.28 -1.30 -3.12
N PHE A 292 26.09 -1.03 -4.15
CA PHE A 292 27.25 -1.87 -4.51
C PHE A 292 28.49 -1.53 -3.69
N THR A 293 28.64 -0.27 -3.27
CA THR A 293 29.82 0.19 -2.52
C THR A 293 29.47 0.41 -1.05
N PRO A 294 30.37 0.02 -0.12
CA PRO A 294 30.15 0.23 1.31
C PRO A 294 30.26 1.70 1.72
N LYS A 295 30.89 2.55 0.89
CA LYS A 295 31.04 3.99 1.13
C LYS A 295 30.29 4.80 0.08
N SER A 296 29.61 5.86 0.52
CA SER A 296 28.87 6.80 -0.33
C SER A 296 29.22 8.28 -0.09
N ASN A 297 30.09 8.57 0.88
CA ASN A 297 30.31 9.91 1.48
C ASN A 297 29.10 10.48 2.25
N PHE A 298 28.00 9.73 2.38
CA PHE A 298 26.89 10.05 3.26
C PHE A 298 26.93 9.19 4.52
N LYS A 299 26.36 9.70 5.61
CA LYS A 299 26.25 8.99 6.88
C LYS A 299 24.79 8.74 7.22
N ALA A 300 24.51 7.58 7.80
CA ALA A 300 23.23 7.34 8.44
C ALA A 300 23.13 8.21 9.72
N PRO A 301 21.93 8.71 10.07
CA PRO A 301 21.71 9.46 11.32
C PRO A 301 22.12 8.67 12.57
N TYR A 302 21.82 7.36 12.58
CA TYR A 302 22.10 6.46 13.69
C TYR A 302 22.98 5.27 13.27
N ASN A 303 23.55 4.58 14.27
CA ASN A 303 24.35 3.36 14.09
C ASN A 303 23.93 2.32 15.14
N VAL A 304 23.94 1.05 14.76
CA VAL A 304 23.78 -0.10 15.65
C VAL A 304 24.89 -1.12 15.36
N GLU A 305 25.57 -1.60 16.39
CA GLU A 305 26.78 -2.43 16.21
C GLU A 305 26.52 -3.93 16.43
N SER A 306 25.36 -4.26 17.00
CA SER A 306 24.98 -5.65 17.28
C SER A 306 23.53 -5.94 16.92
N PHE A 307 23.23 -7.22 16.71
CA PHE A 307 21.84 -7.68 16.48
C PHE A 307 20.93 -7.37 17.67
N VAL A 308 21.46 -7.35 18.91
CA VAL A 308 20.71 -7.02 20.11
C VAL A 308 20.32 -5.54 20.13
N GLU A 309 21.24 -4.65 19.75
CA GLU A 309 20.94 -3.22 19.61
C GLU A 309 19.94 -2.96 18.49
N ALA A 310 20.12 -3.59 17.33
CA ALA A 310 19.18 -3.51 16.23
C ALA A 310 17.78 -3.98 16.66
N ALA A 311 17.68 -5.12 17.35
CA ALA A 311 16.40 -5.63 17.86
C ALA A 311 15.76 -4.67 18.86
N ARG A 312 16.52 -4.09 19.80
CA ARG A 312 16.02 -3.09 20.74
C ARG A 312 15.51 -1.84 20.03
N LEU A 313 16.23 -1.36 19.02
CA LEU A 313 15.80 -0.23 18.20
C LEU A 313 14.47 -0.53 17.50
N ILE A 314 14.34 -1.71 16.87
CA ILE A 314 13.12 -2.14 16.20
C ILE A 314 11.94 -2.21 17.17
N VAL A 315 12.13 -2.85 18.32
CA VAL A 315 11.11 -2.99 19.37
C VAL A 315 10.70 -1.61 19.90
N GLN A 316 11.66 -0.72 20.18
CA GLN A 316 11.37 0.62 20.66
C GLN A 316 10.62 1.43 19.60
N CYS A 317 10.98 1.29 18.33
CA CYS A 317 10.29 1.92 17.21
C CYS A 317 8.82 1.46 17.09
N GLN A 318 8.54 0.19 17.41
CA GLN A 318 7.20 -0.38 17.42
C GLN A 318 6.38 -0.01 18.67
N ILE A 319 7.02 0.14 19.84
CA ILE A 319 6.35 0.37 21.13
C ILE A 319 6.12 1.86 21.40
N SER A 320 7.09 2.73 21.09
CA SER A 320 7.28 4.03 21.78
C SER A 320 6.09 4.98 21.77
N LEU A 321 5.12 4.85 20.85
CA LEU A 321 4.09 5.87 20.64
C LEU A 321 2.68 5.27 20.50
N SER A 322 2.50 4.04 21.01
CA SER A 322 1.19 3.44 21.18
C SER A 322 0.61 3.74 22.58
N GLU A 323 0.28 5.01 22.87
CA GLU A 323 -0.54 5.28 24.05
C GLU A 323 -1.98 4.81 23.81
N ARG A 324 -2.34 3.63 24.35
CA ARG A 324 -3.74 3.34 24.66
C ARG A 324 -4.03 3.84 26.07
N LYS A 325 -4.75 4.94 26.21
CA LYS A 325 -5.47 5.23 27.46
C LYS A 325 -6.94 4.90 27.33
N SER A 326 -7.37 4.06 28.24
CA SER A 326 -8.75 3.75 28.58
C SER A 326 -9.50 5.02 29.03
N SER A 327 -10.73 5.14 28.51
CA SER A 327 -11.86 5.88 29.08
C SER A 327 -11.78 7.40 29.10
N PHE A 328 -12.57 7.98 28.19
CA PHE A 328 -13.07 9.37 28.11
C PHE A 328 -12.11 10.48 27.63
N SER A 329 -12.66 11.23 26.67
CA SER A 329 -12.18 12.46 26.02
C SER A 329 -11.32 12.28 24.76
N THR A 330 -11.82 12.86 23.68
CA THR A 330 -11.33 12.85 22.30
C THR A 330 -9.84 13.15 22.24
N THR A 331 -9.01 12.11 22.22
CA THR A 331 -7.57 12.22 22.05
C THR A 331 -7.27 12.05 20.57
N VAL A 332 -6.64 13.05 19.94
CA VAL A 332 -6.05 12.90 18.61
C VAL A 332 -4.99 11.82 18.74
N GLN A 333 -5.28 10.65 18.20
CA GLN A 333 -4.36 9.53 18.16
C GLN A 333 -3.19 9.94 17.25
N ILE A 334 -2.09 10.42 17.84
CA ILE A 334 -0.86 10.62 17.09
C ILE A 334 -0.21 9.23 17.03
N ASP A 335 -0.55 8.45 16.01
CA ASP A 335 0.11 7.17 15.69
C ASP A 335 1.57 7.46 15.25
N VAL A 336 2.45 7.83 16.18
CA VAL A 336 3.86 8.08 15.86
C VAL A 336 4.62 6.75 15.86
N TYR A 337 4.25 5.77 15.04
CA TYR A 337 5.17 4.62 14.88
C TYR A 337 6.52 5.14 14.39
N VAL A 338 7.62 4.91 15.10
CA VAL A 338 8.93 5.18 14.49
C VAL A 338 9.20 3.98 13.59
N ARG A 339 9.59 4.21 12.33
CA ARG A 339 9.79 3.14 11.33
C ARG A 339 11.28 2.98 11.06
N THR A 340 11.75 1.75 10.86
CA THR A 340 13.19 1.48 10.85
C THR A 340 13.66 1.05 9.47
N LEU A 341 14.62 1.78 8.91
CA LEU A 341 15.48 1.35 7.81
C LEU A 341 16.86 1.02 8.39
N ILE A 342 17.25 -0.26 8.34
CA ILE A 342 18.60 -0.70 8.69
C ILE A 342 19.39 -0.89 7.41
N VAL A 343 20.50 -0.17 7.28
CA VAL A 343 21.40 -0.28 6.14
C VAL A 343 22.65 -1.06 6.50
N LEU A 344 22.91 -2.12 5.74
CA LEU A 344 24.06 -3.00 5.89
C LEU A 344 25.12 -2.66 4.86
N THR A 345 26.38 -2.64 5.29
CA THR A 345 27.49 -2.63 4.35
C THR A 345 27.53 -3.97 3.61
N PRO A 346 27.45 -3.99 2.27
CA PRO A 346 27.62 -5.22 1.52
C PRO A 346 29.04 -5.75 1.75
N LYS A 347 29.20 -7.06 1.97
CA LYS A 347 30.50 -7.71 1.80
C LYS A 347 30.85 -7.56 0.32
N CYS A 348 31.88 -6.78 0.00
CA CYS A 348 32.24 -6.36 -1.35
C CYS A 348 32.10 -7.51 -2.37
N ILE A 349 31.16 -7.36 -3.31
CA ILE A 349 31.27 -7.99 -4.63
C ILE A 349 31.65 -6.85 -5.56
N HIS A 350 32.88 -6.92 -6.09
CA HIS A 350 33.35 -6.00 -7.11
C HIS A 350 32.33 -5.96 -8.27
N THR A 351 31.80 -4.79 -8.62
CA THR A 351 31.82 -4.29 -10.00
C THR A 351 31.55 -2.77 -10.04
N GLN A 352 32.04 -2.17 -11.12
CA GLN A 352 32.49 -0.80 -11.23
C GLN A 352 31.65 -0.09 -12.30
N ALA A 353 31.23 1.15 -11.99
CA ALA A 353 30.80 2.21 -12.89
C ALA A 353 29.58 2.00 -13.79
N ALA A 354 28.65 2.96 -13.76
CA ALA A 354 27.86 3.27 -14.93
C ALA A 354 27.44 4.75 -15.01
N LYS A 355 27.62 5.29 -16.21
CA LYS A 355 27.10 6.57 -16.69
C LYS A 355 25.71 6.38 -17.30
N GLU A 356 24.94 7.46 -17.27
CA GLU A 356 23.49 7.52 -17.46
C GLU A 356 23.06 7.59 -18.94
N GLU A 357 21.91 6.98 -19.25
CA GLU A 357 21.05 7.34 -20.38
C GLU A 357 19.69 7.82 -19.86
N ASN A 358 19.18 8.88 -20.49
CA ASN A 358 18.05 9.69 -20.04
C ASN A 358 16.71 9.02 -20.39
N THR A 359 16.04 8.44 -19.39
CA THR A 359 14.64 7.99 -19.48
C THR A 359 13.90 8.48 -18.22
N ALA A 360 12.55 8.57 -18.24
CA ALA A 360 11.74 9.07 -17.11
C ALA A 360 10.68 8.04 -16.62
N GLY A 361 10.41 8.01 -15.30
CA GLY A 361 9.36 7.19 -14.66
C GLY A 361 9.70 5.72 -14.33
N ASN A 362 8.68 4.87 -14.13
CA ASN A 362 8.83 3.44 -13.73
C ASN A 362 9.72 2.58 -14.67
N VAL A 363 10.03 3.09 -15.85
CA VAL A 363 10.88 2.46 -16.88
C VAL A 363 12.38 2.72 -16.64
N VAL A 364 12.73 3.78 -15.90
CA VAL A 364 14.11 4.25 -15.67
C VAL A 364 14.96 3.23 -14.95
N GLU A 365 14.42 2.67 -13.88
CA GLU A 365 15.10 1.66 -13.08
C GLU A 365 15.39 0.39 -13.89
N ARG A 366 14.53 0.06 -14.86
CA ARG A 366 14.63 -1.12 -15.72
C ARG A 366 15.64 -0.91 -16.86
N SER A 367 15.65 0.26 -17.49
CA SER A 367 16.58 0.59 -18.58
C SER A 367 18.00 0.73 -18.06
N ILE A 368 18.20 1.40 -16.93
CA ILE A 368 19.53 1.67 -16.40
C ILE A 368 20.20 0.40 -15.90
N VAL A 369 19.53 -0.47 -15.13
CA VAL A 369 20.11 -1.74 -14.63
C VAL A 369 20.53 -2.68 -15.78
N MET A 370 19.80 -2.68 -16.90
CA MET A 370 20.20 -3.43 -18.10
C MET A 370 21.37 -2.78 -18.85
N VAL A 371 21.45 -1.45 -18.91
CA VAL A 371 22.55 -0.71 -19.53
C VAL A 371 23.85 -0.84 -18.73
N MET A 372 23.79 -0.80 -17.40
CA MET A 372 24.98 -0.97 -16.53
C MET A 372 25.70 -2.30 -16.79
N ARG A 373 24.98 -3.38 -17.13
CA ARG A 373 25.57 -4.69 -17.47
C ARG A 373 26.07 -4.82 -18.91
N ARG A 374 25.60 -3.97 -19.84
CA ARG A 374 26.09 -4.00 -21.23
C ARG A 374 27.49 -3.40 -21.33
N VAL A 375 27.81 -2.48 -20.42
CA VAL A 375 29.15 -1.90 -20.25
C VAL A 375 30.12 -2.89 -19.57
N GLU A 376 29.64 -3.88 -18.82
CA GLU A 376 30.49 -4.95 -18.23
C GLU A 376 30.86 -6.08 -19.24
N ARG A 377 30.22 -6.14 -20.42
CA ARG A 377 30.52 -7.15 -21.48
C ARG A 377 31.32 -6.59 -22.66
N LEU A 378 31.71 -5.32 -22.61
CA LEU A 378 32.63 -4.66 -23.54
C LEU A 378 33.90 -4.32 -22.78
#